data_AF-A0A1Y3B447-F1
#
_entry.id   AF-A0A1Y3B447-F1
#
_cell.length_a   1.000
_cell.length_b   1.000
_cell.length_c   1.000
_cell.angle_alpha   90.00
_cell.angle_beta   90.00
_cell.angle_gamma   90.00
#
_symmetry.space_group_name_H-M   'P 1'
#
loop_
_entity.id
_entity.type
_entity.pdbx_description
1 polymer ?
#
loop_
_entity_poly.entity_id
_entity_poly.type
_entity_poly.pdbx_seq_one_letter_code
_entity_poly.pdbx_strand_id
1 'polypeptide(L)' 'MDYGTGKKSTKELLQIVKNNFDLRPGMINKELNLYSPIYDQIGAYGHFGRDEFTWEQPKKLVY' A
#
# COMPACT_ATOMS: atom_id res chain seq x y z
N MET A 1 2.23 -13.03 9.88
CA MET A 1 2.18 -14.40 9.32
C MET A 1 1.35 -14.33 8.06
N ASP A 2 1.80 -14.97 7.00
CA ASP A 2 1.22 -15.04 5.66
C ASP A 2 0.23 -16.21 5.50
N TYR A 3 -0.27 -16.76 6.61
CA TYR A 3 -1.21 -17.88 6.67
C TYR A 3 -0.73 -19.14 5.92
N GLY A 4 0.57 -19.32 5.74
CA GLY A 4 1.16 -20.48 5.06
C GLY A 4 1.08 -20.45 3.53
N THR A 5 0.78 -19.30 2.95
CA THR A 5 0.60 -19.14 1.49
C THR A 5 1.87 -18.69 0.76
N GLY A 6 2.82 -18.10 1.47
CA GLY A 6 4.06 -17.60 0.91
C GLY A 6 5.19 -18.63 0.91
N LYS A 7 6.10 -18.49 -0.06
CA LYS A 7 7.34 -19.29 -0.16
C LYS A 7 8.50 -18.73 0.67
N LYS A 8 8.40 -17.46 1.08
CA LYS A 8 9.42 -16.73 1.84
C LYS A 8 8.98 -16.64 3.29
N SER A 9 9.93 -16.67 4.22
CA SER A 9 9.66 -16.49 5.63
C SER A 9 9.06 -15.10 5.91
N THR A 10 8.31 -14.97 7.00
CA THR A 10 7.79 -13.66 7.45
C THR A 10 8.90 -12.63 7.64
N LYS A 11 10.11 -13.06 8.03
CA LYS A 11 11.28 -12.18 8.19
C LYS A 11 11.78 -11.64 6.84
N GLU A 12 11.85 -12.48 5.82
CA GLU A 12 12.21 -12.06 4.46
C GLU A 12 11.16 -11.12 3.87
N LEU A 13 9.87 -11.45 4.03
CA LEU A 13 8.78 -10.57 3.57
C LEU A 13 8.84 -9.19 4.25
N LEU A 14 9.11 -9.15 5.56
CA LEU A 14 9.28 -7.89 6.27
C LEU A 14 10.47 -7.08 5.72
N GLN A 15 11.58 -7.73 5.38
CA GLN A 15 12.73 -7.04 4.79
C GLN A 15 12.41 -6.48 3.41
N ILE A 16 11.68 -7.24 2.59
CA ILE A 16 11.20 -6.78 1.28
C ILE A 16 10.30 -5.55 1.45
N VAL A 17 9.36 -5.57 2.40
CA VAL A 17 8.50 -4.41 2.70
C VAL A 17 9.34 -3.19 3.09
N LYS A 18 10.28 -3.34 4.04
CA LYS A 18 11.14 -2.24 4.49
C LYS A 18 12.00 -1.65 3.38
N ASN A 19 12.44 -2.46 2.42
CA ASN A 19 13.27 -2.00 1.30
C ASN A 19 12.45 -1.30 0.20
N ASN A 20 11.14 -1.54 0.14
CA ASN A 20 10.28 -1.04 -0.94
C ASN A 20 9.30 0.06 -0.51
N PHE A 21 9.01 0.20 0.79
CA PHE A 21 8.02 1.16 1.30
C PHE A 21 8.60 2.06 2.39
N ASP A 22 8.47 3.37 2.21
CA ASP A 22 8.70 4.36 3.27
C ASP A 22 7.36 4.74 3.91
N LEU A 23 7.08 4.14 5.06
CA LEU A 23 5.79 4.26 5.74
C LEU A 23 5.69 5.50 6.66
N ARG A 24 6.59 6.49 6.53
CA ARG A 24 6.45 7.76 7.24
C ARG A 24 5.28 8.56 6.66
N PRO A 25 4.46 9.26 7.48
CA PRO A 25 3.26 9.95 6.98
C PRO A 25 3.49 10.89 5.79
N GLY A 26 4.58 11.67 5.81
CA GLY A 26 4.93 12.56 4.70
C GLY A 26 5.29 11.82 3.40
N MET A 27 5.88 10.64 3.51
CA MET A 27 6.24 9.80 2.37
C MET A 27 5.03 9.04 1.83
N ILE A 28 4.15 8.54 2.71
CA ILE A 28 2.85 7.97 2.33
C ILE A 28 2.04 9.00 1.54
N ASN A 29 1.92 10.23 2.03
CA ASN A 29 1.22 11.29 1.31
C ASN A 29 1.84 11.56 -0.06
N LYS A 30 3.18 11.59 -0.14
CA LYS A 30 3.90 11.81 -1.41
C LYS A 30 3.67 10.67 -2.40
N GLU A 31 3.70 9.41 -1.95
CA GLU A 31 3.50 8.24 -2.82
C GLU A 31 2.04 8.06 -3.23
N LEU A 32 1.08 8.35 -2.34
CA LEU A 32 -0.34 8.13 -2.56
C LEU A 32 -1.14 9.39 -2.93
N ASN A 33 -0.49 10.55 -3.03
CA ASN A 33 -1.13 11.83 -3.38
C ASN A 33 -2.34 12.20 -2.49
N LEU A 34 -2.19 12.05 -1.17
CA LEU A 34 -3.30 12.16 -0.21
C LEU A 34 -3.77 13.60 0.08
N TYR A 35 -3.07 14.64 -0.39
CA TYR A 35 -3.58 16.02 -0.31
C TYR A 35 -4.61 16.36 -1.40
N SER A 36 -4.87 15.43 -2.32
CA SER A 36 -5.93 15.60 -3.32
C SER A 36 -7.32 15.58 -2.67
N PRO A 37 -8.30 16.35 -3.19
CA PRO A 37 -9.67 16.39 -2.65
C PRO A 37 -10.49 15.15 -3.09
N ILE A 38 -10.03 13.95 -2.73
CA ILE A 38 -10.65 12.65 -3.10
C ILE A 38 -11.54 12.07 -1.99
N TYR A 39 -11.58 12.72 -0.81
CA TYR A 39 -12.17 12.15 0.41
C TYR A 39 -13.71 12.05 0.39
N ASP A 40 -14.38 12.87 -0.41
CA ASP A 40 -15.83 12.74 -0.59
C ASP A 40 -16.19 11.45 -1.34
N GLN A 41 -15.37 11.07 -2.32
CA GLN A 41 -15.60 9.88 -3.16
C GLN A 41 -15.44 8.56 -2.41
N ILE A 42 -14.65 8.52 -1.33
CA ILE A 42 -14.44 7.31 -0.50
C ILE A 42 -15.51 7.14 0.59
N GLY A 43 -16.34 8.17 0.85
CA GLY A 43 -17.33 8.16 1.94
C GLY A 43 -18.48 7.16 1.74
N ALA A 44 -18.59 6.56 0.55
CA ALA A 44 -19.56 5.53 0.22
C ALA A 44 -18.90 4.38 -0.55
N TYR A 45 -19.53 3.20 -0.50
CA TYR A 45 -19.13 1.99 -1.24
C TYR A 45 -17.73 1.44 -0.91
N GLY A 46 -17.17 1.84 0.23
CA GLY A 46 -15.88 1.35 0.72
C GLY A 46 -14.67 2.11 0.16
N HIS A 47 -13.59 2.06 0.91
CA HIS A 47 -12.34 2.78 0.61
C HIS A 47 -11.38 1.95 -0.25
N PHE A 48 -11.58 0.64 -0.32
CA PHE A 48 -10.68 -0.31 -0.98
C PHE A 48 -11.37 -1.07 -2.11
N GLY A 49 -10.58 -1.62 -3.05
CA GLY A 49 -11.05 -2.39 -4.21
C GLY A 49 -11.59 -1.54 -5.37
N ARG A 50 -11.19 -0.27 -5.42
CA ARG A 50 -11.65 0.74 -6.39
C ARG A 50 -10.45 1.35 -7.12
N ASP A 51 -10.28 1.01 -8.38
CA ASP A 51 -9.05 1.29 -9.17
C ASP A 51 -8.68 2.78 -9.27
N GLU A 52 -9.63 3.70 -9.06
CA GLU A 52 -9.38 5.13 -9.09
C GLU A 52 -8.46 5.66 -7.97
N PHE A 53 -8.24 4.87 -6.91
CA PHE A 53 -7.41 5.28 -5.79
C PHE A 53 -5.97 4.78 -5.91
N THR A 54 -5.02 5.65 -5.56
CA THR A 54 -3.58 5.38 -5.69
C THR A 54 -3.10 4.20 -4.85
N TRP A 55 -3.75 3.92 -3.72
CA TRP A 55 -3.41 2.77 -2.86
C TRP A 55 -3.87 1.43 -3.43
N GLU A 56 -4.76 1.43 -4.42
CA GLU A 56 -5.15 0.21 -5.13
C GLU A 56 -4.16 -0.16 -6.24
N GLN A 57 -3.24 0.74 -6.61
CA GLN A 57 -2.23 0.51 -7.64
C GLN A 57 -1.01 -0.20 -7.04
N PRO A 58 -0.81 -1.52 -7.30
CA PRO A 58 0.22 -2.28 -6.61
C PRO A 58 1.62 -1.83 -7.03
N LYS A 59 2.45 -1.49 -6.05
CA LYS A 59 3.86 -1.15 -6.28
C LYS A 59 4.61 -2.38 -6.77
N LYS A 60 5.32 -2.25 -7.90
CA LYS A 60 6.27 -3.28 -8.33
C LYS A 60 7.43 -3.34 -7.33
N LEU A 61 7.59 -4.50 -6.69
CA LEU A 61 8.61 -4.72 -5.68
C LEU A 61 9.94 -5.18 -6.29
N VAL A 62 11.04 -4.89 -5.61
CA VAL A 62 12.38 -5.41 -5.89
C VAL A 62 12.78 -6.36 -4.76
N TYR A 63 13.04 -7.64 -5.08
CA TYR A 63 13.39 -8.69 -4.12
C TYR A 63 13.94 -9.97 -4.77
#